data_AF-A0A968VH40-F1
#
_entry.id   AF-A0A968VH40-F1
#
_cell.length_a   1.000
_cell.length_b   1.000
_cell.length_c   1.000
_cell.angle_alpha   90.00
_cell.angle_beta   90.00
_cell.angle_gamma   90.00
#
_symmetry.space_group_name_H-M   'P 1'
#
loop_
_entity.id
_entity.type
_entity.pdbx_description
1 polymer ?
#
loop_
_entity_poly.entity_id
_entity_poly.type
_entity_poly.pdbx_seq_one_letter_code
_entity_poly.pdbx_strand_id
1 'polypeptide(L)'
;MSNWKILAEHYQSLESEVREVAIAIPISTARLQIVAVASLAKNFEFNLYVTSQPSNSSSFFLQPTLRGLCEDVINLKYLIEQVDSADAEALITSWMSQQTSESIEKQENFFQSNRPYQPVLSNVRAENSDSLRSKLSPLKQKYGWRKDKPSVSQMAKACDLNEVYDYLYAATSRTVHFSPSVLFRMGWGPEQPDKPYTFSTSHFNGYYDSFNVFYGSYLFILLCDTIKSHCQFSANFQEIVGKIKKELNEWLRWPEMITFEEMNVPKPNILPYALSVVMSKEQAEKSRQPEV
;
A
#
# COMPACT_ATOMS: atom_id res chain seq x y z
N MET A 1 2.68 -16.10 21.36
CA MET A 1 2.50 -14.64 21.26
C MET A 1 1.59 -14.38 20.08
N SER A 2 0.76 -13.34 20.15
CA SER A 2 -0.01 -12.90 18.98
C SER A 2 0.96 -12.39 17.89
N ASN A 3 0.80 -12.85 16.65
CA ASN A 3 1.73 -12.62 15.53
C ASN A 3 2.13 -11.14 15.34
N TRP A 4 1.29 -10.19 15.77
CA TRP A 4 1.58 -8.76 15.71
C TRP A 4 2.77 -8.30 16.56
N LYS A 5 3.04 -8.93 17.72
CA LYS A 5 4.18 -8.55 18.57
C LYS A 5 5.52 -8.89 17.92
N ILE A 6 5.59 -10.05 17.28
CA ILE A 6 6.79 -10.51 16.56
C ILE A 6 7.05 -9.58 15.36
N LEU A 7 5.99 -9.22 14.62
CA LEU A 7 6.11 -8.24 13.54
C LEU A 7 6.58 -6.87 14.05
N ALA A 8 6.04 -6.38 15.16
CA ALA A 8 6.47 -5.13 15.77
C ALA A 8 7.97 -5.14 16.12
N GLU A 9 8.48 -6.24 16.69
CA GLU A 9 9.91 -6.40 16.99
C GLU A 9 10.77 -6.37 15.71
N HIS A 10 10.31 -7.03 14.64
CA HIS A 10 11.01 -6.98 13.35
C HIS A 10 11.04 -5.57 12.75
N TYR A 11 9.91 -4.86 12.74
CA TYR A 11 9.89 -3.48 12.26
C TYR A 11 10.74 -2.55 13.12
N GLN A 12 10.69 -2.69 14.44
CA GLN A 12 11.55 -1.93 15.35
C GLN A 12 13.04 -2.17 15.07
N SER A 13 13.42 -3.41 14.72
CA SER A 13 14.82 -3.75 14.37
C SER A 13 15.28 -3.16 13.04
N LEU A 14 14.36 -2.82 12.13
CA LEU A 14 14.66 -2.17 10.86
C LEU A 14 14.79 -0.64 10.98
N GLU A 15 14.33 -0.04 12.07
CA GLU A 15 14.16 1.42 12.17
C GLU A 15 15.44 2.20 11.90
N SER A 16 16.57 1.78 12.50
CA SER A 16 17.84 2.48 12.33
C SER A 16 18.29 2.49 10.86
N GLU A 17 18.18 1.35 10.17
CA GLU A 17 18.62 1.23 8.78
C GLU A 17 17.67 1.95 7.82
N VAL A 18 16.35 1.88 8.02
CA VAL A 18 15.39 2.65 7.21
C VAL A 18 15.63 4.15 7.36
N ARG A 19 15.89 4.63 8.59
CA ARG A 19 16.22 6.05 8.83
C ARG A 19 17.51 6.46 8.15
N GLU A 20 18.54 5.61 8.20
CA GLU A 20 19.81 5.87 7.50
C GLU A 20 19.59 6.00 5.99
N VAL A 21 18.88 5.04 5.38
CA VAL A 21 18.52 5.08 3.95
C VAL A 21 17.71 6.35 3.61
N ALA A 22 16.78 6.75 4.48
CA ALA A 22 15.92 7.91 4.27
C ALA A 22 16.62 9.27 4.39
N ILE A 23 17.62 9.39 5.27
CA ILE A 23 18.30 10.65 5.56
C ILE A 23 19.56 10.85 4.70
N ALA A 24 20.19 9.75 4.26
CA ALA A 24 21.49 9.79 3.59
C ALA A 24 21.43 10.09 2.07
N ILE A 25 20.34 10.67 1.55
CA ILE A 25 20.18 10.87 0.09
C ILE A 25 20.82 12.19 -0.36
N PRO A 26 21.90 12.19 -1.18
CA PRO A 26 22.46 13.42 -1.74
C PRO A 26 21.47 14.15 -2.65
N ILE A 27 21.59 15.48 -2.76
CA ILE A 27 20.78 16.30 -3.69
C ILE A 27 20.94 15.84 -5.16
N SER A 28 22.09 15.28 -5.51
CA SER A 28 22.39 14.78 -6.86
C SER A 28 21.76 13.42 -7.19
N THR A 29 21.00 12.84 -6.27
CA THR A 29 20.40 11.51 -6.44
C THR A 29 19.33 11.53 -7.53
N ALA A 30 19.26 10.45 -8.31
CA ALA A 30 18.21 10.22 -9.29
C ALA A 30 16.82 10.30 -8.64
N ARG A 31 15.84 10.95 -9.30
CA ARG A 31 14.50 11.16 -8.72
C ARG A 31 13.78 9.86 -8.48
N LEU A 32 13.97 8.85 -9.33
CA LEU A 32 13.42 7.51 -9.14
C LEU A 32 13.88 6.90 -7.82
N GLN A 33 15.16 7.06 -7.47
CA GLN A 33 15.70 6.58 -6.20
C GLN A 33 15.14 7.40 -5.03
N ILE A 34 14.99 8.72 -5.15
CA ILE A 34 14.37 9.56 -4.11
C ILE A 34 12.92 9.09 -3.84
N VAL A 35 12.12 8.87 -4.89
CA VAL A 35 10.74 8.41 -4.77
C VAL A 35 10.67 6.99 -4.19
N ALA A 36 11.59 6.10 -4.59
CA ALA A 36 11.69 4.75 -4.02
C ALA A 36 11.98 4.78 -2.52
N VAL A 37 12.92 5.61 -2.06
CA VAL A 37 13.23 5.75 -0.63
C VAL A 37 12.09 6.42 0.14
N ALA A 38 11.45 7.44 -0.44
CA ALA A 38 10.28 8.07 0.17
C ALA A 38 9.11 7.06 0.33
N SER A 39 8.90 6.20 -0.67
CA SER A 39 7.92 5.12 -0.60
C SER A 39 8.29 4.09 0.48
N LEU A 40 9.58 3.71 0.57
CA LEU A 40 10.08 2.82 1.62
C LEU A 40 9.80 3.38 3.01
N ALA A 41 10.15 4.64 3.25
CA ALA A 41 9.94 5.33 4.53
C ALA A 41 8.45 5.36 4.88
N LYS A 42 7.59 5.81 3.96
CA LYS A 42 6.13 5.85 4.14
C LYS A 42 5.54 4.47 4.48
N ASN A 43 5.95 3.43 3.76
CA ASN A 43 5.45 2.07 3.97
C ASN A 43 5.95 1.49 5.30
N PHE A 44 7.23 1.71 5.63
CA PHE A 44 7.82 1.33 6.90
C PHE A 44 7.12 2.01 8.08
N GLU A 45 6.95 3.34 8.04
CA GLU A 45 6.30 4.11 9.10
C GLU A 45 4.85 3.67 9.31
N PHE A 46 4.11 3.39 8.23
CA PHE A 46 2.77 2.80 8.33
C PHE A 46 2.82 1.47 9.09
N ASN A 47 3.72 0.56 8.72
CA ASN A 47 3.83 -0.75 9.34
C ASN A 47 4.28 -0.68 10.80
N LEU A 48 5.26 0.17 11.12
CA LEU A 48 5.69 0.43 12.48
C LEU A 48 4.50 0.95 13.31
N TYR A 49 3.73 1.89 12.77
CA TYR A 49 2.55 2.42 13.45
C TYR A 49 1.50 1.34 13.70
N VAL A 50 1.04 0.61 12.67
CA VAL A 50 -0.05 -0.37 12.84
C VAL A 50 0.33 -1.56 13.71
N THR A 51 1.63 -1.90 13.79
CA THR A 51 2.12 -2.99 14.65
C THR A 51 2.41 -2.53 16.08
N SER A 52 2.66 -1.24 16.31
CA SER A 52 2.93 -0.69 17.65
C SER A 52 1.68 -0.26 18.42
N GLN A 53 0.54 -0.06 17.76
CA GLN A 53 -0.67 0.41 18.44
C GLN A 53 -1.36 -0.71 19.25
N PRO A 54 -1.92 -0.38 20.44
CA PRO A 54 -2.84 -1.29 21.12
C PRO A 54 -4.12 -1.46 20.30
N SER A 55 -4.79 -2.61 20.42
CA SER A 55 -5.95 -3.08 19.61
C SER A 55 -7.24 -2.25 19.71
N ASN A 56 -7.18 -1.01 20.21
CA ASN A 56 -8.28 -0.07 20.37
C ASN A 56 -8.04 1.27 19.61
N SER A 57 -6.98 1.37 18.80
CA SER A 57 -6.78 2.53 17.91
C SER A 57 -7.77 2.51 16.75
N SER A 58 -8.20 3.67 16.23
CA SER A 58 -9.20 3.78 15.15
C SER A 58 -8.71 3.27 13.78
N SER A 59 -8.40 1.97 13.67
CA SER A 59 -7.71 1.36 12.53
C SER A 59 -8.55 1.30 11.26
N PHE A 60 -9.87 1.45 11.39
CA PHE A 60 -10.74 1.73 10.26
C PHE A 60 -10.21 2.89 9.38
N PHE A 61 -9.74 3.97 10.00
CA PHE A 61 -9.25 5.15 9.26
C PHE A 61 -7.88 4.97 8.62
N LEU A 62 -7.18 3.88 8.94
CA LEU A 62 -5.87 3.55 8.35
C LEU A 62 -5.99 2.72 7.08
N GLN A 63 -7.12 2.01 6.92
CA GLN A 63 -7.35 1.13 5.78
C GLN A 63 -7.23 1.82 4.41
N PRO A 64 -7.70 3.08 4.21
CA PRO A 64 -7.47 3.80 2.96
C PRO A 64 -5.98 3.94 2.56
N THR A 65 -5.07 4.02 3.53
CA THR A 65 -3.64 4.19 3.29
C THR A 65 -3.04 3.00 2.52
N LEU A 66 -3.58 1.79 2.71
CA LEU A 66 -3.16 0.59 1.97
C LEU A 66 -3.31 0.76 0.46
N ARG A 67 -4.30 1.52 -0.03
CA ARG A 67 -4.42 1.85 -1.45
C ARG A 67 -3.17 2.59 -1.90
N GLY A 68 -2.81 3.67 -1.20
CA GLY A 68 -1.65 4.48 -1.52
C GLY A 68 -0.35 3.65 -1.53
N LEU A 69 -0.16 2.77 -0.55
CA LEU A 69 1.00 1.88 -0.51
C LEU A 69 1.05 0.89 -1.69
N CYS A 70 -0.11 0.33 -2.07
CA CYS A 70 -0.22 -0.56 -3.23
C CYS A 70 0.09 0.17 -4.55
N GLU A 71 -0.46 1.38 -4.70
CA GLU A 71 -0.18 2.22 -5.87
C GLU A 71 1.31 2.59 -5.94
N ASP A 72 1.97 2.90 -4.82
CA ASP A 72 3.41 3.18 -4.80
C ASP A 72 4.23 1.98 -5.33
N VAL A 73 3.94 0.76 -4.85
CA VAL A 73 4.59 -0.48 -5.33
C VAL A 73 4.41 -0.66 -6.83
N ILE A 74 3.17 -0.51 -7.32
CA ILE A 74 2.85 -0.71 -8.74
C ILE A 74 3.55 0.34 -9.62
N ASN A 75 3.49 1.61 -9.23
CA ASN A 75 4.12 2.70 -9.99
C ASN A 75 5.64 2.52 -10.03
N LEU A 76 6.27 2.20 -8.90
CA LEU A 76 7.71 1.98 -8.84
C LEU A 76 8.13 0.76 -9.66
N LYS A 77 7.43 -0.39 -9.52
CA LYS A 77 7.72 -1.58 -10.31
C LYS A 77 7.59 -1.31 -11.81
N TYR A 78 6.55 -0.59 -12.21
CA TYR A 78 6.36 -0.17 -13.60
C TYR A 78 7.50 0.73 -14.11
N LEU A 79 7.86 1.77 -13.36
CA LEU A 79 8.95 2.66 -13.76
C LEU A 79 10.31 1.96 -13.81
N ILE A 80 10.55 0.98 -12.94
CA ILE A 80 11.80 0.23 -12.86
C ILE A 80 11.91 -0.83 -13.97
N GLU A 81 10.81 -1.54 -14.26
CA GLU A 81 10.85 -2.72 -15.13
C GLU A 81 10.36 -2.45 -16.56
N GLN A 82 9.49 -1.46 -16.76
CA GLN A 82 8.78 -1.24 -18.03
C GLN A 82 9.19 0.06 -18.75
N VAL A 83 10.03 0.88 -18.12
CA VAL A 83 10.41 2.20 -18.62
C VAL A 83 11.93 2.35 -18.56
N ASP A 84 12.52 2.91 -19.62
CA ASP A 84 13.95 3.21 -19.63
C ASP A 84 14.31 4.21 -18.52
N SER A 85 15.44 4.02 -17.85
CA SER A 85 15.82 4.85 -16.69
C SER A 85 15.81 6.36 -16.97
N ALA A 86 16.29 6.81 -18.14
CA ALA A 86 16.27 8.21 -18.52
C ALA A 86 14.84 8.76 -18.69
N ASP A 87 13.94 7.94 -19.24
CA ASP A 87 12.53 8.32 -19.40
C ASP A 87 11.81 8.30 -18.05
N ALA A 88 12.11 7.36 -17.16
CA ALA A 88 11.53 7.30 -15.81
C ALA A 88 11.81 8.60 -15.03
N GLU A 89 13.02 9.14 -15.12
CA GLU A 89 13.40 10.43 -14.52
C GLU A 89 12.58 11.61 -15.10
N ALA A 90 12.41 11.63 -16.42
CA ALA A 90 11.60 12.63 -17.10
C ALA A 90 10.12 12.53 -16.70
N LEU A 91 9.57 11.31 -16.64
CA LEU A 91 8.19 11.05 -16.25
C LEU A 91 7.90 11.49 -14.83
N ILE A 92 8.74 11.14 -13.86
CA ILE A 92 8.55 11.54 -12.46
C ILE A 92 8.47 13.07 -12.36
N THR A 93 9.37 13.77 -13.06
CA THR A 93 9.38 15.24 -13.08
C THR A 93 8.10 15.79 -13.70
N SER A 94 7.71 15.29 -14.88
CA SER A 94 6.51 15.75 -15.57
C SER A 94 5.23 15.46 -14.80
N TRP A 95 5.12 14.28 -14.19
CA TRP A 95 3.96 13.90 -13.38
C TRP A 95 3.85 14.75 -12.11
N MET A 96 4.97 15.01 -11.43
CA MET A 96 4.99 15.88 -10.26
C MET A 96 4.54 17.31 -10.61
N SER A 97 5.06 17.88 -11.70
CA SER A 97 4.66 19.20 -12.18
C SER A 97 3.18 19.25 -12.55
N GLN A 98 2.69 18.24 -13.30
CA GLN A 98 1.28 18.15 -13.67
C GLN A 98 0.37 18.06 -12.43
N GLN A 99 0.67 17.18 -11.49
CA GLN A 99 -0.12 17.01 -10.26
C GLN A 99 -0.13 18.29 -9.41
N THR A 100 1.01 18.97 -9.31
CA THR A 100 1.11 20.22 -8.55
C THR A 100 0.27 21.32 -9.20
N SER A 101 0.35 21.48 -10.53
CA SER A 101 -0.46 22.45 -11.28
C SER A 101 -1.96 22.18 -11.13
N GLU A 102 -2.39 20.92 -11.31
CA GLU A 102 -3.81 20.53 -11.14
C GLU A 102 -4.31 20.77 -9.71
N SER A 103 -3.46 20.55 -8.70
CA SER A 103 -3.79 20.82 -7.29
C SER A 103 -3.90 22.32 -7.00
N ILE A 104 -2.99 23.15 -7.55
CA ILE A 104 -3.04 24.61 -7.43
C ILE A 104 -4.35 25.15 -8.01
N GLU A 105 -4.72 24.71 -9.22
CA GLU A 105 -5.96 25.14 -9.87
C GLU A 105 -7.20 24.76 -9.05
N LYS A 106 -7.28 23.51 -8.58
CA LYS A 106 -8.40 23.06 -7.74
C LYS A 106 -8.46 23.80 -6.41
N GLN A 107 -7.31 24.04 -5.78
CA GLN A 107 -7.20 24.81 -4.55
C GLN A 107 -7.72 26.24 -4.78
N GLU A 108 -7.21 26.91 -5.81
CA GLU A 108 -7.62 28.28 -6.17
C GLU A 108 -9.14 28.36 -6.38
N ASN A 109 -9.70 27.48 -7.21
CA ASN A 109 -11.14 27.44 -7.49
C ASN A 109 -11.98 27.21 -6.22
N PHE A 110 -11.55 26.31 -5.34
CA PHE A 110 -12.24 26.05 -4.08
C PHE A 110 -12.21 27.27 -3.15
N PHE A 111 -11.04 27.88 -2.96
CA PHE A 111 -10.90 29.02 -2.05
C PHE A 111 -11.55 30.29 -2.61
N GLN A 112 -11.47 30.55 -3.91
CA GLN A 112 -12.22 31.64 -4.55
C GLN A 112 -13.74 31.51 -4.32
N SER A 113 -14.26 30.29 -4.32
CA SER A 113 -15.70 30.05 -4.13
C SER A 113 -16.13 30.07 -2.65
N ASN A 114 -15.29 29.61 -1.73
CA ASN A 114 -15.68 29.34 -0.34
C ASN A 114 -15.05 30.30 0.69
N ARG A 115 -13.87 30.84 0.42
CA ARG A 115 -13.15 31.80 1.28
C ARG A 115 -12.31 32.77 0.43
N PRO A 116 -12.95 33.71 -0.29
CA PRO A 116 -12.30 34.52 -1.34
C PRO A 116 -11.09 35.34 -0.87
N TYR A 117 -11.03 35.69 0.42
CA TYR A 117 -9.95 36.49 1.00
C TYR A 117 -8.78 35.66 1.54
N GLN A 118 -8.86 34.33 1.51
CA GLN A 118 -7.75 33.48 1.94
C GLN A 118 -6.65 33.53 0.87
N PRO A 119 -5.43 34.01 1.22
CA PRO A 119 -4.33 33.98 0.27
C PRO A 119 -3.95 32.53 -0.02
N VAL A 120 -3.97 32.18 -1.30
CA VAL A 120 -3.54 30.87 -1.81
C VAL A 120 -2.59 31.07 -2.97
N LEU A 121 -1.73 30.08 -3.21
CA LEU A 121 -0.95 30.05 -4.45
C LEU A 121 -1.92 30.02 -5.64
N SER A 122 -1.82 31.00 -6.51
CA SER A 122 -2.56 31.09 -7.77
C SER A 122 -1.66 30.77 -8.95
N ASN A 123 -2.28 30.53 -10.12
CA ASN A 123 -1.69 30.05 -11.38
C ASN A 123 -0.44 30.76 -11.95
N VAL A 124 0.20 31.71 -11.24
CA VAL A 124 1.36 32.48 -11.68
C VAL A 124 2.62 31.63 -11.90
N ARG A 125 2.66 30.37 -11.44
CA ARG A 125 3.84 29.47 -11.57
C ARG A 125 3.55 28.07 -12.11
N ALA A 126 2.30 27.75 -12.46
CA ALA A 126 2.01 26.47 -13.07
C ALA A 126 2.58 26.46 -14.49
N GLU A 127 3.46 25.50 -14.81
CA GLU A 127 3.81 25.24 -16.22
C GLU A 127 2.49 25.06 -16.98
N ASN A 128 2.32 25.79 -18.09
CA ASN A 128 1.09 25.71 -18.88
C ASN A 128 0.86 24.23 -19.24
N SER A 129 -0.36 23.74 -19.02
CA SER A 129 -0.76 22.35 -19.28
C SER A 129 -0.36 21.87 -20.68
N ASP A 130 -0.38 22.76 -21.67
CA ASP A 130 0.07 22.46 -23.04
C ASP A 130 1.57 22.16 -23.13
N SER A 131 2.39 22.86 -22.35
CA SER A 131 3.84 22.63 -22.27
C SER A 131 4.20 21.31 -21.57
N LEU A 132 3.39 20.89 -20.59
CA LEU A 132 3.56 19.58 -19.95
C LEU A 132 3.14 18.44 -20.89
N ARG A 133 2.03 18.63 -21.60
CA ARG A 133 1.55 17.68 -22.62
C ARG A 133 2.56 17.50 -23.75
N SER A 134 3.20 18.57 -24.21
CA SER A 134 4.23 18.47 -25.25
C SER A 134 5.46 17.68 -24.79
N LYS A 135 5.85 17.78 -23.50
CA LYS A 135 6.92 16.95 -22.90
C LYS A 135 6.52 15.47 -22.78
N LEU A 136 5.26 15.17 -22.48
CA LEU A 136 4.77 13.79 -22.32
C LEU A 136 4.41 13.10 -23.64
N SER A 137 4.10 13.85 -24.70
CA SER A 137 3.67 13.32 -26.01
C SER A 137 4.66 12.32 -26.63
N PRO A 138 6.00 12.58 -26.66
CA PRO A 138 6.97 11.62 -27.18
C PRO A 138 7.00 10.31 -26.38
N LEU A 139 6.90 10.40 -25.04
CA LEU A 139 6.90 9.23 -24.15
C LEU A 139 5.62 8.41 -24.32
N LYS A 140 4.48 9.10 -24.41
CA LYS A 140 3.19 8.50 -24.73
C LYS A 140 3.24 7.69 -26.03
N GLN A 141 3.85 8.25 -27.08
CA GLN A 141 4.02 7.55 -28.35
C GLN A 141 4.97 6.35 -28.21
N LYS A 142 6.12 6.53 -27.54
CA LYS A 142 7.13 5.49 -27.33
C LYS A 142 6.57 4.26 -26.61
N TYR A 143 5.81 4.47 -25.54
CA TYR A 143 5.26 3.39 -24.71
C TYR A 143 3.81 3.01 -25.06
N GLY A 144 3.24 3.56 -26.13
CA GLY A 144 1.91 3.19 -26.63
C GLY A 144 0.75 3.55 -25.69
N TRP A 145 0.87 4.61 -24.89
CA TRP A 145 -0.17 4.99 -23.93
C TRP A 145 -1.34 5.72 -24.59
N ARG A 146 -2.56 5.45 -24.10
CA ARG A 146 -3.77 6.15 -24.58
C ARG A 146 -3.89 7.58 -24.03
N LYS A 147 -3.44 7.80 -22.80
CA LYS A 147 -3.43 9.08 -22.09
C LYS A 147 -1.99 9.51 -21.81
N ASP A 148 -1.80 10.67 -21.21
CA ASP A 148 -0.48 11.23 -20.88
C ASP A 148 0.31 10.36 -19.89
N LYS A 149 -0.39 9.50 -19.14
CA LYS A 149 0.18 8.39 -18.37
C LYS A 149 -0.76 7.17 -18.37
N PRO A 150 -0.24 5.95 -18.20
CA PRO A 150 -1.08 4.77 -17.99
C PRO A 150 -1.84 4.89 -16.66
N SER A 151 -3.01 4.25 -16.55
CA SER A 151 -3.70 4.12 -15.27
C SER A 151 -2.96 3.12 -14.37
N VAL A 152 -3.16 3.19 -13.04
CA VAL A 152 -2.55 2.22 -12.12
C VAL A 152 -2.96 0.79 -12.47
N SER A 153 -4.21 0.55 -12.88
CA SER A 153 -4.64 -0.76 -13.36
C SER A 153 -3.87 -1.24 -14.60
N GLN A 154 -3.56 -0.34 -15.54
CA GLN A 154 -2.73 -0.68 -16.71
C GLN A 154 -1.28 -0.99 -16.30
N MET A 155 -0.71 -0.22 -15.37
CA MET A 155 0.62 -0.48 -14.82
C MET A 155 0.67 -1.80 -14.05
N ALA A 156 -0.35 -2.10 -13.24
CA ALA A 156 -0.46 -3.35 -12.50
C ALA A 156 -0.48 -4.56 -13.44
N LYS A 157 -1.24 -4.48 -14.54
CA LYS A 157 -1.27 -5.53 -15.57
C LYS A 157 0.07 -5.71 -16.28
N ALA A 158 0.81 -4.62 -16.51
CA ALA A 158 2.13 -4.70 -17.14
C ALA A 158 3.20 -5.32 -16.22
N CYS A 159 2.97 -5.36 -14.90
CA CYS A 159 3.93 -5.84 -13.91
C CYS A 159 3.46 -7.11 -13.16
N ASP A 160 2.43 -7.79 -13.67
CA ASP A 160 1.80 -8.98 -13.07
C ASP A 160 1.33 -8.76 -11.62
N LEU A 161 0.79 -7.57 -11.33
CA LEU A 161 0.24 -7.18 -10.03
C LEU A 161 -1.27 -6.88 -10.10
N ASN A 162 -1.95 -7.28 -11.16
CA ASN A 162 -3.38 -6.98 -11.34
C ASN A 162 -4.26 -7.58 -10.24
N GLU A 163 -3.97 -8.78 -9.76
CA GLU A 163 -4.76 -9.43 -8.69
C GLU A 163 -4.61 -8.69 -7.36
N VAL A 164 -3.39 -8.31 -7.01
CA VAL A 164 -3.09 -7.51 -5.81
C VAL A 164 -3.78 -6.16 -5.89
N TYR A 165 -3.70 -5.50 -7.06
CA TYR A 165 -4.36 -4.24 -7.32
C TYR A 165 -5.88 -4.36 -7.17
N ASP A 166 -6.51 -5.28 -7.90
CA ASP A 166 -7.97 -5.42 -7.92
C ASP A 166 -8.52 -5.74 -6.52
N TYR A 167 -7.85 -6.64 -5.79
CA TYR A 167 -8.25 -7.00 -4.43
C TYR A 167 -8.14 -5.82 -3.45
N LEU A 168 -6.96 -5.19 -3.35
CA LEU A 168 -6.75 -4.09 -2.41
C LEU A 168 -7.53 -2.84 -2.80
N TYR A 169 -7.69 -2.58 -4.10
CA TYR A 169 -8.50 -1.47 -4.59
C TYR A 169 -9.96 -1.67 -4.18
N ALA A 170 -10.53 -2.87 -4.36
CA ALA A 170 -11.89 -3.18 -3.97
C ALA A 170 -12.09 -3.07 -2.44
N ALA A 171 -11.14 -3.60 -1.66
CA ALA A 171 -11.22 -3.58 -0.20
C ALA A 171 -11.17 -2.16 0.36
N THR A 172 -10.26 -1.33 -0.14
CA THR A 172 -10.05 0.05 0.35
C THR A 172 -11.03 1.06 -0.24
N SER A 173 -11.56 0.86 -1.46
CA SER A 173 -12.59 1.78 -1.99
C SER A 173 -13.84 1.79 -1.13
N ARG A 174 -14.18 0.66 -0.50
CA ARG A 174 -15.37 0.51 0.35
C ARG A 174 -15.29 1.33 1.63
N THR A 175 -14.10 1.70 2.10
CA THR A 175 -13.94 2.51 3.31
C THR A 175 -13.92 4.01 3.04
N VAL A 176 -13.60 4.43 1.81
CA VAL A 176 -13.56 5.85 1.41
C VAL A 176 -14.83 6.31 0.66
N HIS A 177 -15.61 5.38 0.10
CA HIS A 177 -16.89 5.69 -0.54
C HIS A 177 -18.06 5.25 0.32
N PHE A 178 -19.24 5.79 0.02
CA PHE A 178 -20.48 5.34 0.63
C PHE A 178 -20.68 3.85 0.38
N SER A 179 -20.61 3.06 1.45
CA SER A 179 -20.77 1.60 1.42
C SER A 179 -21.73 1.18 2.52
N PRO A 180 -22.99 0.86 2.21
CA PRO A 180 -23.94 0.38 3.20
C PRO A 180 -23.41 -0.82 3.99
N SER A 181 -22.71 -1.75 3.34
CA SER A 181 -22.12 -2.91 4.02
C SER A 181 -21.10 -2.52 5.08
N VAL A 182 -20.25 -1.51 4.81
CA VAL A 182 -19.26 -1.04 5.80
C VAL A 182 -19.96 -0.27 6.92
N LEU A 183 -20.98 0.52 6.61
CA LEU A 183 -21.78 1.22 7.63
C LEU A 183 -22.54 0.25 8.54
N PHE A 184 -23.07 -0.86 7.99
CA PHE A 184 -23.68 -1.92 8.80
C PHE A 184 -22.69 -2.62 9.72
N ARG A 185 -21.42 -2.81 9.31
CA ARG A 185 -20.36 -3.34 10.21
C ARG A 185 -20.07 -2.42 11.40
N MET A 186 -20.40 -1.13 11.29
CA MET A 186 -20.27 -0.20 12.42
C MET A 186 -21.42 -0.36 13.41
N GLY A 187 -22.53 -0.99 13.04
CA GLY A 187 -23.68 -1.20 13.92
C GLY A 187 -23.48 -2.40 14.84
N TRP A 188 -23.69 -2.20 16.14
CA TRP A 188 -23.76 -3.26 17.14
C TRP A 188 -24.96 -3.02 18.06
N GLY A 189 -25.76 -4.05 18.29
CA GLY A 189 -26.94 -3.94 19.13
C GLY A 189 -27.32 -5.29 19.75
N PRO A 190 -28.04 -5.28 20.86
CA PRO A 190 -28.59 -6.49 21.44
C PRO A 190 -29.69 -7.09 20.53
N GLU A 191 -29.94 -8.39 20.67
CA GLU A 191 -31.04 -9.08 19.96
C GLU A 191 -32.44 -8.60 20.37
N GLN A 192 -32.52 -7.84 21.47
CA GLN A 192 -33.76 -7.33 22.05
C GLN A 192 -34.30 -6.14 21.22
N PRO A 193 -35.53 -6.23 20.66
CA PRO A 193 -36.06 -5.23 19.73
C PRO A 193 -36.21 -3.80 20.28
N ASP A 194 -36.28 -3.67 21.61
CA ASP A 194 -36.54 -2.42 22.34
C ASP A 194 -35.26 -1.66 22.71
N LYS A 195 -34.08 -2.24 22.46
CA LYS A 195 -32.80 -1.60 22.77
C LYS A 195 -32.15 -1.00 21.52
N PRO A 196 -31.52 0.19 21.62
CA PRO A 196 -30.96 0.88 20.46
C PRO A 196 -29.70 0.18 19.94
N TYR A 197 -29.49 0.26 18.63
CA TYR A 197 -28.20 -0.01 18.01
C TYR A 197 -27.22 1.12 18.34
N THR A 198 -25.97 0.76 18.54
CA THR A 198 -24.84 1.69 18.64
C THR A 198 -24.01 1.59 17.37
N PHE A 199 -23.52 2.73 16.87
CA PHE A 199 -22.68 2.76 15.68
C PHE A 199 -21.28 3.28 16.04
N SER A 200 -20.26 2.50 15.74
CA SER A 200 -18.87 2.88 15.98
C SER A 200 -17.93 2.12 15.05
N THR A 201 -16.87 2.78 14.60
CA THR A 201 -15.77 2.14 13.89
C THR A 201 -14.99 1.17 14.79
N SER A 202 -15.16 1.25 16.12
CA SER A 202 -14.52 0.36 17.08
C SER A 202 -15.10 -1.05 17.12
N HIS A 203 -16.35 -1.28 16.67
CA HIS A 203 -17.01 -2.59 16.77
C HIS A 203 -16.32 -3.68 15.94
N PHE A 204 -15.59 -3.29 14.89
CA PHE A 204 -14.85 -4.21 14.02
C PHE A 204 -13.33 -3.94 14.04
N ASN A 205 -12.84 -3.27 15.09
CA ASN A 205 -11.47 -2.76 15.11
C ASN A 205 -10.42 -3.86 15.02
N GLY A 206 -10.59 -4.96 15.75
CA GLY A 206 -9.63 -6.06 15.72
C GLY A 206 -9.47 -6.69 14.33
N TYR A 207 -10.53 -6.66 13.51
CA TYR A 207 -10.43 -7.08 12.12
C TYR A 207 -9.67 -6.04 11.28
N TYR A 208 -9.97 -4.74 11.43
CA TYR A 208 -9.25 -3.68 10.72
C TYR A 208 -7.76 -3.66 11.08
N ASP A 209 -7.41 -3.87 12.35
CA ASP A 209 -6.03 -4.05 12.83
C ASP A 209 -5.34 -5.18 12.06
N SER A 210 -5.95 -6.37 12.09
CA SER A 210 -5.42 -7.56 11.41
C SER A 210 -5.25 -7.32 9.91
N PHE A 211 -6.23 -6.72 9.26
CA PHE A 211 -6.20 -6.38 7.83
C PHE A 211 -5.06 -5.41 7.50
N ASN A 212 -4.93 -4.33 8.27
CA ASN A 212 -3.91 -3.31 8.05
C ASN A 212 -2.49 -3.84 8.30
N VAL A 213 -2.29 -4.61 9.37
CA VAL A 213 -1.00 -5.26 9.65
C VAL A 213 -0.65 -6.22 8.53
N PHE A 214 -1.57 -7.13 8.17
CA PHE A 214 -1.28 -8.15 7.17
C PHE A 214 -0.95 -7.55 5.80
N TYR A 215 -1.85 -6.74 5.24
CA TYR A 215 -1.65 -6.20 3.89
C TYR A 215 -0.63 -5.07 3.85
N GLY A 216 -0.44 -4.33 4.95
CA GLY A 216 0.67 -3.39 5.10
C GLY A 216 2.01 -4.10 5.00
N SER A 217 2.17 -5.22 5.72
CA SER A 217 3.41 -5.98 5.72
C SER A 217 3.63 -6.72 4.40
N TYR A 218 2.56 -7.23 3.78
CA TYR A 218 2.61 -7.82 2.45
C TYR A 218 3.11 -6.82 1.40
N LEU A 219 2.57 -5.60 1.40
CA LEU A 219 3.00 -4.53 0.51
C LEU A 219 4.43 -4.06 0.81
N PHE A 220 4.85 -4.05 2.06
CA PHE A 220 6.23 -3.74 2.44
C PHE A 220 7.23 -4.73 1.83
N ILE A 221 6.94 -6.04 1.92
CA ILE A 221 7.78 -7.08 1.31
C ILE A 221 7.86 -6.87 -0.20
N LEU A 222 6.72 -6.67 -0.87
CA LEU A 222 6.68 -6.41 -2.32
C LEU A 222 7.47 -5.16 -2.71
N LEU A 223 7.37 -4.09 -1.91
CA LEU A 223 8.13 -2.87 -2.13
C LEU A 223 9.64 -3.12 -2.03
N CYS A 224 10.10 -3.77 -0.96
CA CYS A 224 11.50 -4.11 -0.77
C CYS A 224 12.04 -4.96 -1.93
N ASP A 225 11.30 -5.97 -2.38
CA ASP A 225 11.66 -6.80 -3.53
C ASP A 225 11.78 -5.97 -4.83
N THR A 226 10.88 -4.99 -4.99
CA THR A 226 10.83 -4.08 -6.15
C THR A 226 12.02 -3.11 -6.19
N ILE A 227 12.37 -2.49 -5.06
CA ILE A 227 13.37 -1.40 -5.01
C ILE A 227 14.76 -1.87 -4.58
N LYS A 228 14.99 -3.17 -4.38
CA LYS A 228 16.27 -3.72 -3.89
C LYS A 228 17.50 -3.22 -4.66
N SER A 229 17.39 -3.02 -5.97
CA SER A 229 18.48 -2.51 -6.81
C SER A 229 18.78 -1.03 -6.62
N HIS A 230 17.84 -0.26 -6.03
CA HIS A 230 17.93 1.19 -5.84
C HIS A 230 18.27 1.59 -4.41
N CYS A 231 18.06 0.72 -3.42
CA CYS A 231 18.24 1.05 -2.00
C CYS A 231 19.42 0.33 -1.31
N GLN A 232 20.16 -0.54 -2.00
CA GLN A 232 21.38 -1.21 -1.48
C GLN A 232 21.22 -1.77 -0.05
N PHE A 233 20.12 -2.48 0.21
CA PHE A 233 19.83 -3.03 1.54
C PHE A 233 20.94 -3.92 2.08
N SER A 234 21.24 -3.81 3.38
CA SER A 234 22.20 -4.69 4.05
C SER A 234 21.70 -6.14 4.07
N ALA A 235 22.63 -7.09 4.28
CA ALA A 235 22.26 -8.49 4.47
C ALA A 235 21.32 -8.68 5.69
N ASN A 236 21.53 -7.91 6.75
CA ASN A 236 20.68 -7.93 7.94
C ASN A 236 19.25 -7.44 7.64
N PHE A 237 19.11 -6.35 6.88
CA PHE A 237 17.80 -5.87 6.43
C PHE A 237 17.05 -6.94 5.65
N GLN A 238 17.71 -7.56 4.67
CA GLN A 238 17.11 -8.62 3.87
C GLN A 238 16.73 -9.84 4.71
N GLU A 239 17.54 -10.18 5.71
CA GLU A 239 17.22 -11.24 6.68
C GLU A 239 15.94 -10.92 7.46
N ILE A 240 15.81 -9.69 7.96
CA ILE A 240 14.63 -9.28 8.73
C ILE A 240 13.38 -9.22 7.84
N VAL A 241 13.48 -8.71 6.61
CA VAL A 241 12.37 -8.77 5.63
C VAL A 241 11.99 -10.23 5.35
N GLY A 242 12.97 -11.13 5.26
CA GLY A 242 12.75 -12.57 5.15
C GLY A 242 11.99 -13.16 6.34
N LYS A 243 12.29 -12.71 7.57
CA LYS A 243 11.54 -13.09 8.78
C LYS A 243 10.11 -12.59 8.73
N ILE A 244 9.88 -11.32 8.39
CA ILE A 244 8.52 -10.76 8.21
C ILE A 244 7.71 -11.58 7.21
N LYS A 245 8.31 -11.90 6.04
CA LYS A 245 7.68 -12.75 5.01
C LYS A 245 7.33 -14.14 5.54
N LYS A 246 8.22 -14.76 6.31
CA LYS A 246 7.97 -16.06 6.95
C LYS A 246 6.79 -15.97 7.92
N GLU A 247 6.77 -14.97 8.79
CA GLU A 247 5.68 -14.75 9.75
C GLU A 247 4.32 -14.60 9.04
N LEU A 248 4.24 -13.81 7.96
CA LEU A 248 3.00 -13.66 7.18
C LEU A 248 2.53 -14.99 6.57
N ASN A 249 3.45 -15.79 6.02
CA ASN A 249 3.13 -17.09 5.42
C ASN A 249 2.63 -18.12 6.45
N GLU A 250 2.93 -17.92 7.73
CA GLU A 250 2.48 -18.79 8.82
C GLU A 250 1.10 -18.40 9.36
N TRP A 251 0.49 -17.32 8.86
CA TRP A 251 -0.88 -16.98 9.20
C TRP A 251 -1.85 -17.97 8.56
N LEU A 252 -2.56 -18.73 9.40
CA LEU A 252 -3.54 -19.73 8.96
C LEU A 252 -4.72 -19.13 8.21
N ARG A 253 -5.05 -17.86 8.44
CA ARG A 253 -6.15 -17.15 7.78
C ARG A 253 -5.71 -15.73 7.49
N TRP A 254 -5.66 -15.39 6.21
CA TRP A 254 -5.41 -14.02 5.78
C TRP A 254 -6.72 -13.23 5.92
N PRO A 255 -6.69 -11.96 6.37
CA PRO A 255 -7.91 -11.17 6.52
C PRO A 255 -8.64 -10.99 5.19
N GLU A 256 -9.89 -11.44 5.10
CA GLU A 256 -10.66 -11.44 3.84
C GLU A 256 -11.57 -10.21 3.72
N MET A 257 -11.59 -9.54 2.55
CA MET A 257 -12.45 -8.37 2.30
C MET A 257 -13.91 -8.53 2.76
N ILE A 258 -14.46 -9.75 2.62
CA ILE A 258 -15.76 -10.16 3.16
C ILE A 258 -15.53 -11.38 4.03
N THR A 259 -15.99 -11.33 5.28
CA THR A 259 -15.77 -12.40 6.24
C THR A 259 -16.95 -13.38 6.27
N PHE A 260 -16.70 -14.63 6.68
CA PHE A 260 -17.79 -15.61 6.89
C PHE A 260 -18.79 -15.12 7.94
N GLU A 261 -18.27 -14.45 8.96
CA GLU A 261 -19.01 -13.85 10.06
C GLU A 261 -20.03 -12.81 9.56
N GLU A 262 -19.63 -11.95 8.61
CA GLU A 262 -20.55 -10.99 7.99
C GLU A 262 -21.64 -11.65 7.15
N MET A 263 -21.34 -12.80 6.56
CA MET A 263 -22.30 -13.53 5.73
C MET A 263 -23.20 -14.46 6.56
N ASN A 264 -23.04 -14.50 7.88
CA ASN A 264 -23.69 -15.48 8.77
C ASN A 264 -23.46 -16.94 8.32
N VAL A 265 -22.28 -17.21 7.75
CA VAL A 265 -21.88 -18.55 7.31
C VAL A 265 -20.92 -19.15 8.34
N PRO A 266 -21.03 -20.44 8.68
CA PRO A 266 -20.06 -21.10 9.56
C PRO A 266 -18.64 -20.96 9.03
N LYS A 267 -17.69 -20.65 9.91
CA LYS A 267 -16.27 -20.58 9.55
C LYS A 267 -15.82 -21.95 9.01
N PRO A 268 -14.98 -21.99 7.96
CA PRO A 268 -14.42 -23.24 7.49
C PRO A 268 -13.59 -23.90 8.59
N ASN A 269 -13.62 -25.23 8.66
CA ASN A 269 -12.71 -25.97 9.54
C ASN A 269 -11.27 -25.68 9.10
N ILE A 270 -10.44 -25.17 10.01
CA ILE A 270 -9.07 -24.75 9.72
C ILE A 270 -8.08 -25.92 9.68
N LEU A 271 -8.46 -27.09 10.21
CA LEU A 271 -7.58 -28.26 10.29
C LEU A 271 -7.13 -28.77 8.91
N PRO A 272 -8.01 -28.95 7.90
CA PRO A 272 -7.57 -29.34 6.56
C PRO A 272 -6.58 -28.34 5.96
N TYR A 273 -6.78 -27.04 6.20
CA TYR A 273 -5.87 -26.01 5.70
C TYR A 273 -4.50 -26.07 6.41
N ALA A 274 -4.49 -26.16 7.74
CA ALA A 274 -3.26 -26.31 8.52
C ALA A 274 -2.48 -27.57 8.09
N LEU A 275 -3.18 -28.69 7.85
CA LEU A 275 -2.59 -29.91 7.32
C LEU A 275 -2.00 -29.69 5.92
N SER A 276 -2.69 -29.01 5.01
CA SER A 276 -2.14 -28.71 3.68
C SER A 276 -0.88 -27.84 3.73
N VAL A 277 -0.80 -26.90 4.68
CA VAL A 277 0.38 -26.06 4.89
C VAL A 277 1.55 -26.91 5.38
N VAL A 278 1.32 -27.79 6.37
CA VAL A 278 2.36 -28.71 6.88
C VAL A 278 2.85 -29.66 5.79
N MET A 279 1.93 -30.26 5.03
CA MET A 279 2.29 -31.18 3.93
C MET A 279 3.08 -30.47 2.83
N SER A 280 2.74 -29.22 2.50
CA SER A 280 3.47 -28.43 1.51
C SER A 280 4.89 -28.09 1.99
N LYS A 281 5.07 -27.82 3.29
CA LYS A 281 6.39 -27.60 3.90
C LYS A 281 7.25 -28.87 3.81
N GLU A 282 6.70 -30.03 4.17
CA GLU A 282 7.43 -31.31 4.07
C GLU A 282 7.84 -31.66 2.63
N GLN A 283 6.98 -31.41 1.65
CA GLN A 283 7.30 -31.64 0.24
C GLN A 283 8.43 -30.71 -0.25
N ALA A 284 8.39 -29.44 0.16
CA ALA A 284 9.45 -28.48 -0.17
C ALA A 284 10.80 -28.86 0.45
N GLU A 285 10.81 -29.39 1.68
CA GLU A 285 12.02 -29.88 2.34
C GLU A 285 12.60 -31.13 1.66
N LYS A 286 11.74 -32.09 1.31
CA LYS A 286 12.16 -33.30 0.56
C LYS A 286 12.76 -32.95 -0.81
N SER A 287 12.21 -31.96 -1.50
CA SER A 287 12.70 -31.51 -2.82
C SER A 287 14.06 -30.80 -2.75
N ARG A 288 14.52 -30.40 -1.57
CA ARG A 288 15.82 -29.73 -1.35
C ARG A 288 16.93 -30.67 -0.94
N GLN A 289 16.61 -31.92 -0.60
CA GLN A 289 17.63 -32.94 -0.34
C GLN A 289 18.11 -33.48 -1.70
N PRO A 290 19.40 -33.34 -2.04
CA PRO A 290 19.93 -33.92 -3.27
C PRO A 290 19.75 -35.44 -3.21
N GLU A 291 19.29 -36.05 -4.31
CA GLU A 291 19.31 -37.50 -4.47
C GLU A 291 20.76 -37.97 -4.31
N VAL A 292 21.01 -38.73 -3.23
CA VAL A 292 22.30 -39.35 -2.92
C VAL A 292 22.49 -40.59 -3.78
#